data_AF-A0A373WK52-F1
#
_entry.id   AF-A0A373WK52-F1
#
_cell.length_a   1.000
_cell.length_b   1.000
_cell.length_c   1.000
_cell.angle_alpha   90.00
_cell.angle_beta   90.00
_cell.angle_gamma   90.00
#
_symmetry.space_group_name_H-M   'P 1'
#
loop_
_entity.id
_entity.type
_entity.pdbx_description
1 polymer ?
#
loop_
_entity_poly.entity_id
_entity_poly.type
_entity_poly.pdbx_seq_one_letter_code
_entity_poly.pdbx_strand_id
1 'polypeptide(L)'
;MNNIDLKFMFKDTECVRMQSGKYSCVIAPKLGAAVLRLRDEENGIEVFRYRDDCTLKTINKAREIWGLPTLFLPNRFDKGVIKTSDAVYQMPVNEKKLDNFIHGWVHKREHEIECYSTQDKKAVLVTSYNFDKNDEMYSYFPVDFKISYTFTLSENGLLQEIYLTNNSDKALPVSICTHTCLNAPMCDGGREESMRMCVPIIEKCELDKRCLPTEKLLPLKKKDLEYKEGTKMPTLHNISNDMYTAGMNKLDGKEFYGSYVVDTDNGHKVCNEVSKEFKFWNMWNDKGNKGYFCPEPMTAMINSPNLSLPKEVSGYEEITKGHTFKCWQRFFTE
;
A
#
# COMPACT_ATOMS: atom_id res chain seq x y z
N MET A 1 -27.44 -2.70 -1.06
CA MET A 1 -27.57 -3.89 -1.95
C MET A 1 -26.17 -4.42 -2.18
N ASN A 2 -25.93 -5.73 -2.01
CA ASN A 2 -24.60 -6.29 -2.28
C ASN A 2 -24.54 -6.68 -3.75
N ASN A 3 -23.51 -6.25 -4.45
CA ASN A 3 -23.38 -6.49 -5.87
C ASN A 3 -21.92 -6.68 -6.27
N ILE A 4 -21.66 -7.56 -7.23
CA ILE A 4 -20.37 -7.71 -7.89
C ILE A 4 -20.62 -7.72 -9.39
N ASP A 5 -20.05 -6.73 -10.07
CA ASP A 5 -20.04 -6.60 -11.53
C ASP A 5 -18.62 -6.87 -12.02
N LEU A 6 -18.39 -8.09 -12.55
CA LEU A 6 -17.06 -8.57 -12.97
C LEU A 6 -16.57 -7.94 -14.27
N LYS A 7 -17.45 -7.29 -15.03
CA LYS A 7 -17.15 -6.71 -16.34
C LYS A 7 -17.40 -5.21 -16.37
N PHE A 8 -17.20 -4.57 -15.21
CA PHE A 8 -17.42 -3.14 -15.07
C PHE A 8 -16.36 -2.37 -15.87
N MET A 9 -16.80 -1.58 -16.85
CA MET A 9 -15.89 -0.74 -17.63
C MET A 9 -15.53 0.54 -16.87
N PHE A 10 -14.25 0.71 -16.56
CA PHE A 10 -13.70 1.89 -15.90
C PHE A 10 -12.58 2.50 -16.73
N LYS A 11 -12.77 3.75 -17.21
CA LYS A 11 -11.78 4.52 -17.99
C LYS A 11 -11.16 3.70 -19.15
N ASP A 12 -11.97 2.91 -19.85
CA ASP A 12 -11.57 2.03 -20.98
C ASP A 12 -10.86 0.71 -20.62
N THR A 13 -10.89 0.27 -19.36
CA THR A 13 -10.49 -1.09 -18.96
C THR A 13 -11.62 -1.82 -18.26
N GLU A 14 -11.67 -3.14 -18.46
CA GLU A 14 -12.52 -4.02 -17.66
C GLU A 14 -11.96 -4.12 -16.24
N CYS A 15 -12.82 -3.91 -15.26
CA CYS A 15 -12.57 -3.94 -13.82
C CYS A 15 -13.70 -4.73 -13.13
N VAL A 16 -13.52 -5.01 -11.84
CA VAL A 16 -14.56 -5.52 -10.97
C VAL A 16 -15.08 -4.38 -10.11
N ARG A 17 -16.39 -4.14 -10.14
CA ARG A 17 -17.05 -3.22 -9.21
C ARG A 17 -17.77 -4.02 -8.14
N MET A 18 -17.50 -3.70 -6.87
CA MET A 18 -18.18 -4.29 -5.72
C MET A 18 -18.97 -3.21 -4.98
N GLN A 19 -20.13 -3.56 -4.45
CA GLN A 19 -20.95 -2.67 -3.62
C GLN A 19 -21.44 -3.45 -2.40
N SER A 20 -21.37 -2.84 -1.22
CA SER A 20 -21.92 -3.39 0.03
C SER A 20 -22.08 -2.29 1.08
N GLY A 21 -23.20 -2.29 1.82
CA GLY A 21 -23.52 -1.20 2.76
C GLY A 21 -23.49 0.17 2.07
N LYS A 22 -22.80 1.14 2.69
CA LYS A 22 -22.56 2.49 2.15
C LYS A 22 -21.41 2.58 1.14
N TYR A 23 -20.69 1.47 0.89
CA TYR A 23 -19.46 1.50 0.09
C TYR A 23 -19.66 0.97 -1.32
N SER A 24 -18.92 1.59 -2.25
CA SER A 24 -18.58 1.03 -3.55
C SER A 24 -17.05 0.99 -3.73
N CYS A 25 -16.54 -0.03 -4.43
CA CYS A 25 -15.14 -0.05 -4.84
C CYS A 25 -14.97 -0.56 -6.27
N VAL A 26 -13.86 -0.16 -6.89
CA VAL A 26 -13.46 -0.59 -8.24
C VAL A 26 -12.06 -1.20 -8.16
N ILE A 27 -11.95 -2.47 -8.49
CA ILE A 27 -10.71 -3.24 -8.48
C ILE A 27 -10.32 -3.55 -9.91
N ALA A 28 -9.05 -3.37 -10.27
CA ALA A 28 -8.55 -3.60 -11.62
C ALA A 28 -7.59 -4.82 -11.67
N PRO A 29 -8.09 -6.05 -11.87
CA PRO A 29 -7.24 -7.24 -11.96
C PRO A 29 -6.08 -7.08 -12.95
N LYS A 30 -6.32 -6.44 -14.10
CA LYS A 30 -5.31 -6.17 -15.15
C LYS A 30 -4.20 -5.19 -14.74
N LEU A 31 -4.39 -4.47 -13.63
CA LEU A 31 -3.48 -3.44 -13.15
C LEU A 31 -2.96 -3.81 -11.75
N GLY A 32 -2.49 -5.05 -11.58
CA GLY A 32 -1.96 -5.55 -10.31
C GLY A 32 -3.03 -5.78 -9.25
N ALA A 33 -4.29 -5.98 -9.66
CA ALA A 33 -5.45 -5.99 -8.78
C ALA A 33 -5.54 -4.77 -7.84
N ALA A 34 -5.07 -3.60 -8.29
CA ALA A 34 -5.17 -2.38 -7.51
C ALA A 34 -6.64 -1.96 -7.29
N VAL A 35 -6.96 -1.48 -6.08
CA VAL A 35 -8.26 -0.86 -5.80
C VAL A 35 -8.21 0.58 -6.29
N LEU A 36 -8.71 0.84 -7.50
CA LEU A 36 -8.66 2.17 -8.12
C LEU A 36 -9.59 3.18 -7.45
N ARG A 37 -10.67 2.70 -6.83
CA ARG A 37 -11.62 3.53 -6.07
C ARG A 37 -12.17 2.77 -4.88
N LEU A 38 -12.38 3.51 -3.79
CA LEU A 38 -13.22 3.11 -2.66
C LEU A 38 -13.95 4.38 -2.22
N ARG A 39 -15.28 4.35 -2.27
CA ARG A 39 -16.13 5.50 -1.99
C ARG A 39 -17.18 5.15 -0.95
N ASP A 40 -17.33 6.02 0.03
CA ASP A 40 -18.51 6.09 0.89
C ASP A 40 -19.56 6.93 0.17
N GLU A 41 -20.57 6.26 -0.38
CA GLU A 41 -21.60 6.88 -1.23
C GLU A 41 -22.59 7.72 -0.42
N GLU A 42 -22.79 7.40 0.87
CA GLU A 42 -23.73 8.13 1.73
C GLU A 42 -23.12 9.45 2.21
N ASN A 43 -21.82 9.45 2.51
CA ASN A 43 -21.11 10.59 3.09
C ASN A 43 -20.29 11.39 2.07
N GLY A 44 -20.27 10.96 0.81
CA GLY A 44 -19.51 11.64 -0.26
C GLY A 44 -18.01 11.64 0.00
N ILE A 45 -17.45 10.55 0.53
CA ILE A 45 -16.01 10.44 0.84
C ILE A 45 -15.35 9.53 -0.20
N GLU A 46 -14.39 10.08 -0.95
CA GLU A 46 -13.49 9.31 -1.80
C GLU A 46 -12.23 8.95 -1.01
N VAL A 47 -12.01 7.67 -0.75
CA VAL A 47 -10.87 7.20 0.07
C VAL A 47 -9.58 7.29 -0.73
N PHE A 48 -9.53 6.68 -1.91
CA PHE A 48 -8.32 6.63 -2.73
C PHE A 48 -8.28 7.71 -3.80
N ARG A 49 -7.07 8.09 -4.21
CA ARG A 49 -6.83 9.10 -5.23
C ARG A 49 -7.63 8.79 -6.49
N TYR A 50 -8.61 9.64 -6.76
CA TYR A 50 -9.45 9.56 -7.94
C TYR A 50 -9.83 10.96 -8.45
N ARG A 51 -9.87 11.11 -9.77
CA ARG A 51 -10.35 12.32 -10.46
C ARG A 51 -11.15 11.91 -11.68
N ASP A 52 -12.22 12.65 -11.98
CA ASP A 52 -13.07 12.34 -13.13
C ASP A 52 -12.35 12.52 -14.47
N ASP A 53 -11.41 13.46 -14.55
CA ASP A 53 -10.58 13.71 -15.73
C ASP A 53 -9.41 12.72 -15.88
N CYS A 54 -9.18 11.85 -14.89
CA CYS A 54 -8.16 10.81 -14.98
C CYS A 54 -8.51 9.79 -16.07
N THR A 55 -7.52 9.43 -16.88
CA THR A 55 -7.64 8.42 -17.95
C THR A 55 -6.82 7.18 -17.60
N LEU A 56 -7.16 6.02 -18.19
CA LEU A 56 -6.33 4.82 -18.07
C LEU A 56 -4.90 5.03 -18.56
N LYS A 57 -4.70 5.90 -19.58
CA LYS A 57 -3.36 6.29 -20.02
C LYS A 57 -2.58 7.01 -18.92
N THR A 58 -3.22 7.86 -18.13
CA THR A 58 -2.61 8.52 -16.97
C THR A 58 -2.29 7.52 -15.87
N ILE A 59 -3.20 6.59 -15.57
CA ILE A 59 -2.98 5.53 -14.57
C ILE A 59 -1.78 4.66 -14.97
N ASN A 60 -1.73 4.21 -16.23
CA ASN A 60 -0.65 3.35 -16.73
C ASN A 60 0.74 3.99 -16.73
N LYS A 61 0.84 5.33 -16.71
CA LYS A 61 2.15 6.00 -16.61
C LYS A 61 2.80 5.84 -15.25
N ALA A 62 2.01 5.65 -14.19
CA ALA A 62 2.50 5.54 -12.82
C ALA A 62 1.43 4.82 -11.97
N ARG A 63 1.33 3.50 -12.12
CA ARG A 63 0.29 2.69 -11.44
C ARG A 63 0.44 2.72 -9.93
N GLU A 64 1.66 2.92 -9.45
CA GLU A 64 2.04 3.02 -8.04
C GLU A 64 1.44 4.23 -7.32
N ILE A 65 0.94 5.25 -8.04
CA ILE A 65 0.36 6.46 -7.45
C ILE A 65 -1.16 6.61 -7.65
N TRP A 66 -1.87 5.53 -8.00
CA TRP A 66 -3.32 5.52 -8.17
C TRP A 66 -3.99 4.40 -7.38
N GLY A 67 -5.02 4.74 -6.60
CA GLY A 67 -5.76 3.74 -5.84
C GLY A 67 -4.97 3.19 -4.66
N LEU A 68 -5.10 1.87 -4.46
CA LEU A 68 -4.35 1.06 -3.51
C LEU A 68 -3.52 -0.01 -4.24
N PRO A 69 -2.34 0.35 -4.78
CA PRO A 69 -1.44 -0.62 -5.39
C PRO A 69 -0.66 -1.40 -4.33
N THR A 70 -0.67 -2.72 -4.44
CA THR A 70 0.13 -3.61 -3.59
C THR A 70 1.49 -3.87 -4.22
N LEU A 71 2.54 -3.56 -3.47
CA LEU A 71 3.93 -3.65 -3.89
C LEU A 71 4.61 -4.82 -3.19
N PHE A 72 5.16 -5.73 -3.99
CA PHE A 72 6.18 -6.68 -3.54
C PHE A 72 7.55 -6.10 -3.86
N LEU A 73 8.47 -6.14 -2.89
CA LEU A 73 9.74 -5.41 -2.93
C LEU A 73 9.50 -3.88 -3.06
N PRO A 74 8.81 -3.27 -2.08
CA PRO A 74 8.49 -1.85 -2.08
C PRO A 74 9.69 -0.96 -1.78
N ASN A 75 9.59 0.29 -2.21
CA ASN A 75 10.64 1.29 -2.06
C ASN A 75 11.97 0.76 -2.59
N ARG A 76 13.11 1.27 -2.11
CA ARG A 76 14.41 1.14 -2.77
C ARG A 76 15.22 -0.07 -2.33
N PHE A 77 15.94 -0.65 -3.28
CA PHE A 77 16.98 -1.66 -3.10
C PHE A 77 18.27 -1.14 -3.74
N ASP A 78 19.34 -1.08 -2.94
CA ASP A 78 20.62 -0.48 -3.31
C ASP A 78 21.17 -1.14 -4.57
N LYS A 79 21.29 -0.37 -5.67
CA LYS A 79 21.77 -0.83 -6.98
C LYS A 79 21.00 -2.03 -7.54
N GLY A 80 19.79 -2.29 -7.05
CA GLY A 80 19.02 -3.47 -7.42
C GLY A 80 19.49 -4.79 -6.82
N VAL A 81 20.39 -4.77 -5.84
CA VAL A 81 20.85 -6.00 -5.18
C VAL A 81 19.79 -6.47 -4.18
N ILE A 82 19.46 -7.76 -4.21
CA ILE A 82 18.63 -8.42 -3.19
C ILE A 82 19.38 -9.66 -2.71
N LYS A 83 19.65 -9.75 -1.41
CA LYS A 83 20.37 -10.89 -0.81
C LYS A 83 19.41 -11.69 0.05
N THR A 84 19.24 -12.96 -0.31
CA THR A 84 18.57 -13.95 0.55
C THR A 84 19.61 -14.81 1.25
N SER A 85 19.17 -15.68 2.16
CA SER A 85 20.04 -16.65 2.83
C SER A 85 20.80 -17.59 1.87
N ASP A 86 20.29 -17.79 0.66
CA ASP A 86 20.78 -18.78 -0.29
C ASP A 86 21.14 -18.22 -1.69
N ALA A 87 20.88 -16.94 -1.94
CA ALA A 87 21.10 -16.34 -3.26
C ALA A 87 21.32 -14.83 -3.21
N VAL A 88 21.89 -14.29 -4.30
CA VAL A 88 21.97 -12.85 -4.56
C VAL A 88 21.37 -12.60 -5.94
N TYR A 89 20.41 -11.68 -6.00
CA TYR A 89 19.71 -11.29 -7.21
C TYR A 89 20.10 -9.87 -7.60
N GLN A 90 20.13 -9.62 -8.90
CA GLN A 90 20.48 -8.32 -9.48
C GLN A 90 19.29 -7.81 -10.30
N MET A 91 18.48 -6.97 -9.68
CA MET A 91 17.33 -6.32 -10.31
C MET A 91 17.79 -5.17 -11.22
N PRO A 92 17.03 -4.84 -12.28
CA PRO A 92 17.34 -3.71 -13.14
C PRO A 92 17.11 -2.38 -12.41
N VAL A 93 18.11 -1.49 -12.41
CA VAL A 93 17.98 -0.14 -11.85
C VAL A 93 16.96 0.67 -12.65
N ASN A 94 15.80 0.95 -12.04
CA ASN A 94 14.70 1.73 -12.63
C ASN A 94 14.61 3.16 -12.04
N GLU A 95 15.31 3.45 -10.95
CA GLU A 95 15.49 4.80 -10.40
C GLU A 95 16.91 5.32 -10.66
N LYS A 96 17.19 5.69 -11.91
CA LYS A 96 18.56 6.04 -12.37
C LYS A 96 19.24 7.17 -11.58
N LYS A 97 18.46 8.15 -11.08
CA LYS A 97 19.02 9.30 -10.35
C LYS A 97 19.61 8.94 -9.00
N LEU A 98 19.01 7.96 -8.31
CA LEU A 98 19.46 7.50 -7.00
C LEU A 98 20.16 6.14 -7.06
N ASP A 99 20.27 5.56 -8.26
CA ASP A 99 20.95 4.29 -8.54
C ASP A 99 20.33 3.11 -7.76
N ASN A 100 19.00 3.01 -7.78
CA ASN A 100 18.25 1.98 -7.05
C ASN A 100 17.26 1.25 -7.96
N PHE A 101 16.90 0.03 -7.55
CA PHE A 101 15.66 -0.61 -7.97
C PHE A 101 14.54 -0.19 -7.00
N ILE A 102 13.36 0.16 -7.52
CA ILE A 102 12.24 0.65 -6.72
C ILE A 102 10.90 -0.03 -7.10
N HIS A 103 10.10 -0.34 -6.08
CA HIS A 103 8.68 -0.74 -6.14
C HIS A 103 8.31 -2.03 -6.89
N GLY A 104 9.28 -2.89 -7.19
CA GLY A 104 8.97 -4.20 -7.77
C GLY A 104 8.26 -4.14 -9.12
N TRP A 105 7.53 -5.21 -9.44
CA TRP A 105 6.78 -5.35 -10.70
C TRP A 105 5.36 -5.92 -10.52
N VAL A 106 5.03 -6.52 -9.37
CA VAL A 106 3.74 -7.21 -9.15
C VAL A 106 2.53 -6.31 -9.44
N HIS A 107 2.54 -5.05 -8.97
CA HIS A 107 1.49 -4.06 -9.25
C HIS A 107 1.29 -3.74 -10.75
N LYS A 108 2.19 -4.21 -11.63
CA LYS A 108 2.11 -4.04 -13.08
C LYS A 108 1.56 -5.27 -13.80
N ARG A 109 1.31 -6.38 -13.10
CA ARG A 109 0.89 -7.65 -13.72
C ARG A 109 -0.62 -7.82 -13.69
N GLU A 110 -1.11 -8.63 -14.61
CA GLU A 110 -2.51 -9.03 -14.63
C GLU A 110 -2.71 -10.16 -13.60
N HIS A 111 -3.71 -9.99 -12.76
CA HIS A 111 -4.15 -11.00 -11.84
C HIS A 111 -5.35 -11.76 -12.43
N GLU A 112 -5.40 -13.05 -12.17
CA GLU A 112 -6.56 -13.90 -12.42
C GLU A 112 -7.61 -13.68 -11.32
N ILE A 113 -8.89 -13.77 -11.68
CA ILE A 113 -9.99 -13.83 -10.71
C ILE A 113 -10.21 -15.30 -10.36
N GLU A 114 -9.95 -15.66 -9.11
CA GLU A 114 -10.02 -17.05 -8.63
C GLU A 114 -11.45 -17.42 -8.23
N CYS A 115 -12.10 -16.54 -7.44
CA CYS A 115 -13.48 -16.70 -7.04
C CYS A 115 -14.07 -15.36 -6.56
N TYR A 116 -15.40 -15.33 -6.45
CA TYR A 116 -16.14 -14.20 -5.94
C TYR A 116 -17.44 -14.68 -5.29
N SER A 117 -17.96 -13.94 -4.33
CA SER A 117 -19.23 -14.27 -3.69
C SER A 117 -19.93 -13.04 -3.12
N THR A 118 -21.25 -13.12 -3.03
CA THR A 118 -22.09 -12.16 -2.31
C THR A 118 -22.89 -12.91 -1.26
N GLN A 119 -22.32 -13.10 -0.06
CA GLN A 119 -22.94 -13.82 1.06
C GLN A 119 -22.85 -12.96 2.33
N ASP A 120 -23.76 -13.18 3.28
CA ASP A 120 -23.70 -12.59 4.63
C ASP A 120 -23.47 -11.07 4.70
N LYS A 121 -24.13 -10.31 3.82
CA LYS A 121 -23.96 -8.84 3.70
C LYS A 121 -22.56 -8.38 3.30
N LYS A 122 -21.80 -9.24 2.60
CA LYS A 122 -20.46 -8.95 2.10
C LYS A 122 -20.38 -9.24 0.60
N ALA A 123 -19.54 -8.49 -0.08
CA ALA A 123 -19.03 -8.84 -1.40
C ALA A 123 -17.58 -9.27 -1.22
N VAL A 124 -17.20 -10.42 -1.76
CA VAL A 124 -15.83 -10.97 -1.68
C VAL A 124 -15.31 -11.21 -3.10
N LEU A 125 -14.08 -10.80 -3.36
CA LEU A 125 -13.34 -11.07 -4.59
C LEU A 125 -11.96 -11.62 -4.23
N VAL A 126 -11.56 -12.74 -4.82
CA VAL A 126 -10.22 -13.30 -4.69
C VAL A 126 -9.51 -13.20 -6.04
N THR A 127 -8.31 -12.65 -6.03
CA THR A 127 -7.46 -12.54 -7.22
C THR A 127 -6.08 -13.12 -6.95
N SER A 128 -5.37 -13.55 -7.98
CA SER A 128 -4.00 -14.04 -7.82
C SER A 128 -3.10 -13.77 -9.01
N TYR A 129 -1.80 -13.79 -8.76
CA TYR A 129 -0.76 -13.73 -9.75
C TYR A 129 0.31 -14.77 -9.43
N ASN A 130 0.63 -15.62 -10.41
CA ASN A 130 1.73 -16.58 -10.34
C ASN A 130 2.93 -15.98 -11.07
N PHE A 131 4.04 -15.81 -10.36
CA PHE A 131 5.31 -15.42 -10.96
C PHE A 131 6.15 -16.67 -11.19
N ASP A 132 6.50 -16.89 -12.45
CA ASP A 132 7.29 -18.02 -12.92
C ASP A 132 8.15 -17.62 -14.14
N LYS A 133 8.77 -18.61 -14.79
CA LYS A 133 9.63 -18.44 -15.97
C LYS A 133 9.00 -17.71 -17.16
N ASN A 134 7.67 -17.52 -17.19
CA ASN A 134 6.98 -16.81 -18.26
C ASN A 134 6.98 -15.29 -18.07
N ASP A 135 7.36 -14.79 -16.89
CA ASP A 135 7.52 -13.36 -16.64
C ASP A 135 8.93 -12.87 -17.02
N GLU A 136 9.03 -11.74 -17.70
CA GLU A 136 10.30 -11.12 -18.10
C GLU A 136 11.27 -10.89 -16.91
N MET A 137 10.73 -10.61 -15.71
CA MET A 137 11.50 -10.34 -14.50
C MET A 137 12.13 -11.62 -13.91
N TYR A 138 11.70 -12.81 -14.34
CA TYR A 138 12.26 -14.08 -13.88
C TYR A 138 13.74 -14.24 -14.21
N SER A 139 14.20 -13.62 -15.29
CA SER A 139 15.63 -13.57 -15.66
C SER A 139 16.50 -12.88 -14.59
N TYR A 140 15.93 -11.95 -13.82
CA TYR A 140 16.61 -11.25 -12.73
C TYR A 140 16.34 -11.89 -11.36
N PHE A 141 15.15 -12.47 -11.18
CA PHE A 141 14.67 -13.04 -9.93
C PHE A 141 14.03 -14.43 -10.15
N PRO A 142 14.82 -15.50 -10.36
CA PRO A 142 14.30 -16.84 -10.64
C PRO A 142 13.82 -17.56 -9.36
N VAL A 143 12.71 -17.08 -8.80
CA VAL A 143 12.04 -17.62 -7.61
C VAL A 143 10.55 -17.69 -7.86
N ASP A 144 10.03 -18.88 -8.11
CA ASP A 144 8.60 -19.13 -8.31
C ASP A 144 7.80 -18.75 -7.05
N PHE A 145 6.78 -17.90 -7.20
CA PHE A 145 5.88 -17.55 -6.10
C PHE A 145 4.46 -17.28 -6.60
N LYS A 146 3.48 -17.38 -5.68
CA LYS A 146 2.11 -16.91 -5.89
C LYS A 146 1.82 -15.79 -4.92
N ILE A 147 1.26 -14.69 -5.42
CA ILE A 147 0.68 -13.64 -4.59
C ILE A 147 -0.83 -13.56 -4.86
N SER A 148 -1.64 -13.59 -3.82
CA SER A 148 -3.10 -13.50 -3.93
C SER A 148 -3.68 -12.47 -2.96
N TYR A 149 -4.79 -11.88 -3.38
CA TYR A 149 -5.52 -10.90 -2.59
C TYR A 149 -6.96 -11.35 -2.39
N THR A 150 -7.44 -11.28 -1.15
CA THR A 150 -8.86 -11.40 -0.83
C THR A 150 -9.39 -10.02 -0.45
N PHE A 151 -10.31 -9.50 -1.25
CA PHE A 151 -11.01 -8.25 -1.00
C PHE A 151 -12.38 -8.56 -0.43
N THR A 152 -12.69 -8.05 0.76
CA THR A 152 -14.00 -8.17 1.40
C THR A 152 -14.58 -6.78 1.63
N LEU A 153 -15.66 -6.45 0.92
CA LEU A 153 -16.41 -5.20 1.09
C LEU A 153 -17.68 -5.46 1.90
N SER A 154 -17.91 -4.65 2.94
CA SER A 154 -19.06 -4.74 3.84
C SER A 154 -19.44 -3.39 4.41
N GLU A 155 -20.43 -3.32 5.31
CA GLU A 155 -20.71 -2.13 6.10
C GLU A 155 -19.52 -1.65 6.95
N ASN A 156 -18.58 -2.55 7.25
CA ASN A 156 -17.36 -2.27 8.01
C ASN A 156 -16.17 -1.81 7.15
N GLY A 157 -16.43 -1.44 5.89
CA GLY A 157 -15.42 -1.00 4.93
C GLY A 157 -14.86 -2.10 4.03
N LEU A 158 -13.68 -1.83 3.46
CA LEU A 158 -12.94 -2.72 2.57
C LEU A 158 -11.75 -3.34 3.32
N LEU A 159 -11.76 -4.66 3.50
CA LEU A 159 -10.61 -5.44 3.96
C LEU A 159 -9.88 -6.05 2.75
N GLN A 160 -8.58 -5.83 2.66
CA GLN A 160 -7.67 -6.53 1.76
C GLN A 160 -6.76 -7.44 2.57
N GLU A 161 -6.81 -8.75 2.33
CA GLU A 161 -5.84 -9.72 2.84
C GLU A 161 -4.86 -10.07 1.73
N ILE A 162 -3.56 -10.06 2.03
CA ILE A 162 -2.47 -10.34 1.10
C ILE A 162 -1.78 -11.64 1.53
N TYR A 163 -1.59 -12.55 0.58
CA TYR A 163 -0.93 -13.83 0.78
C TYR A 163 0.22 -13.96 -0.21
N LEU A 164 1.45 -14.12 0.28
CA LEU A 164 2.64 -14.39 -0.52
C LEU A 164 3.11 -15.81 -0.23
N THR A 165 3.06 -16.69 -1.23
CA THR A 165 3.41 -18.11 -1.09
C THR A 165 4.65 -18.43 -1.93
N ASN A 166 5.64 -19.05 -1.30
CA ASN A 166 6.84 -19.49 -2.01
C ASN A 166 6.62 -20.87 -2.66
N ASN A 167 6.81 -20.94 -3.97
CA ASN A 167 6.71 -22.17 -4.76
C ASN A 167 8.07 -22.67 -5.25
N SER A 168 9.16 -21.98 -4.90
CA SER A 168 10.54 -22.27 -5.26
C SER A 168 11.27 -23.03 -4.15
N ASP A 169 12.33 -23.75 -4.52
CA ASP A 169 13.30 -24.29 -3.56
C ASP A 169 14.25 -23.22 -2.99
N LYS A 170 14.25 -22.01 -3.58
CA LYS A 170 15.00 -20.86 -3.05
C LYS A 170 14.20 -20.07 -2.03
N ALA A 171 14.87 -19.43 -1.09
CA ALA A 171 14.25 -18.51 -0.14
C ALA A 171 13.58 -17.33 -0.85
N LEU A 172 12.34 -17.03 -0.47
CA LEU A 172 11.58 -15.88 -0.98
C LEU A 172 11.59 -14.78 0.12
N PRO A 173 12.22 -13.62 -0.14
CA PRO A 173 12.23 -12.51 0.80
C PRO A 173 10.83 -11.92 0.94
N VAL A 174 10.44 -11.55 2.15
CA VAL A 174 9.17 -10.88 2.45
C VAL A 174 9.44 -9.40 2.63
N SER A 175 8.90 -8.60 1.70
CA SER A 175 8.84 -7.15 1.81
C SER A 175 7.61 -6.68 1.02
N ILE A 176 6.57 -6.27 1.75
CA ILE A 176 5.26 -5.90 1.21
C ILE A 176 4.90 -4.48 1.67
N CYS A 177 4.30 -3.71 0.77
CA CYS A 177 3.71 -2.42 1.05
C CYS A 177 2.41 -2.28 0.26
N THR A 178 1.49 -1.48 0.76
CA THR A 178 0.48 -0.84 -0.10
C THR A 178 0.86 0.62 -0.25
N HIS A 179 1.08 1.07 -1.48
CA HIS A 179 1.41 2.48 -1.72
C HIS A 179 0.10 3.30 -1.70
N THR A 180 -0.51 3.36 -0.52
CA THR A 180 -1.87 3.85 -0.23
C THR A 180 -2.04 5.30 -0.67
N CYS A 181 -2.63 5.56 -1.84
CA CYS A 181 -2.83 6.94 -2.29
C CYS A 181 -4.17 7.45 -1.79
N LEU A 182 -4.20 8.19 -0.68
CA LEU A 182 -5.43 8.80 -0.16
C LEU A 182 -5.79 10.07 -0.93
N ASN A 183 -7.08 10.26 -1.21
CA ASN A 183 -7.60 11.42 -1.94
C ASN A 183 -7.52 12.69 -1.08
N ALA A 184 -7.18 13.83 -1.68
CA ALA A 184 -7.23 15.14 -1.00
C ALA A 184 -7.78 16.21 -1.96
N PRO A 185 -8.87 16.92 -1.62
CA PRO A 185 -9.76 16.69 -0.48
C PRO A 185 -10.43 15.32 -0.55
N MET A 186 -10.73 14.70 0.59
CA MET A 186 -11.40 13.40 0.63
C MET A 186 -12.92 13.49 0.51
N CYS A 187 -13.53 14.58 0.95
CA CYS A 187 -14.98 14.81 0.88
C CYS A 187 -15.36 15.63 -0.36
N ASP A 188 -16.55 15.37 -0.91
CA ASP A 188 -17.14 16.21 -1.96
C ASP A 188 -17.28 17.66 -1.49
N GLY A 189 -16.73 18.61 -2.26
CA GLY A 189 -16.70 20.03 -1.89
C GLY A 189 -15.78 20.37 -0.70
N GLY A 190 -15.01 19.41 -0.19
CA GLY A 190 -14.04 19.60 0.89
C GLY A 190 -12.80 20.38 0.47
N ARG A 191 -11.89 20.61 1.41
CA ARG A 191 -10.64 21.37 1.21
C ARG A 191 -9.43 20.58 1.68
N GLU A 192 -8.29 20.81 1.04
CA GLU A 192 -7.05 20.14 1.43
C GLU A 192 -6.53 20.66 2.78
N GLU A 193 -6.75 21.94 3.05
CA GLU A 193 -6.29 22.66 4.26
C GLU A 193 -6.93 22.15 5.56
N SER A 194 -8.12 21.54 5.48
CA SER A 194 -8.85 21.03 6.65
C SER A 194 -8.44 19.61 7.03
N MET A 195 -7.67 18.91 6.18
CA MET A 195 -7.30 17.53 6.42
C MET A 195 -6.19 17.42 7.48
N ARG A 196 -6.35 16.50 8.43
CA ARG A 196 -5.38 16.21 9.49
C ARG A 196 -5.14 14.71 9.57
N MET A 197 -3.89 14.30 9.41
CA MET A 197 -3.48 12.91 9.37
C MET A 197 -2.80 12.51 10.68
N CYS A 198 -3.20 11.35 11.20
CA CYS A 198 -2.58 10.69 12.33
C CYS A 198 -1.92 9.38 11.87
N VAL A 199 -0.65 9.18 12.22
CA VAL A 199 0.12 7.96 11.92
C VAL A 199 0.85 7.50 13.18
N PRO A 200 0.77 6.22 13.57
CA PRO A 200 1.35 5.74 14.80
C PRO A 200 2.83 5.45 14.62
N ILE A 201 3.65 6.50 14.64
CA ILE A 201 5.10 6.42 14.49
C ILE A 201 5.80 6.34 15.85
N ILE A 202 6.92 5.60 15.91
CA ILE A 202 7.71 5.40 17.15
C ILE A 202 9.11 6.00 17.01
N GLU A 203 9.91 5.55 16.05
CA GLU A 203 11.24 6.06 15.77
C GLU A 203 11.37 6.43 14.30
N LYS A 204 12.17 7.46 13.99
CA LYS A 204 12.47 7.85 12.61
C LYS A 204 13.61 7.00 12.08
N CYS A 205 13.41 6.37 10.93
CA CYS A 205 14.48 5.70 10.20
C CYS A 205 15.26 6.77 9.42
N GLU A 206 16.52 7.01 9.76
CA GLU A 206 17.35 7.97 9.01
C GLU A 206 17.67 7.41 7.62
N LEU A 207 17.48 8.26 6.59
CA LEU A 207 17.78 7.93 5.21
C LEU A 207 18.91 8.83 4.67
N ASP A 208 19.73 8.26 3.80
CA ASP A 208 20.79 8.98 3.11
C ASP A 208 20.27 9.76 1.88
N LYS A 209 21.20 10.38 1.13
CA LYS A 209 20.87 11.14 -0.09
C LYS A 209 20.31 10.29 -1.24
N ARG A 210 20.44 8.97 -1.19
CA ARG A 210 19.87 8.00 -2.13
C ARG A 210 18.55 7.43 -1.60
N CYS A 211 18.03 7.97 -0.49
CA CYS A 211 16.84 7.50 0.20
C CYS A 211 16.96 6.05 0.70
N LEU A 212 18.18 5.59 1.00
CA LEU A 212 18.45 4.29 1.61
C LEU A 212 18.67 4.47 3.12
N PRO A 213 18.29 3.51 3.99
CA PRO A 213 18.53 3.64 5.42
C PRO A 213 20.01 3.72 5.76
N THR A 214 20.36 4.61 6.69
CA THR A 214 21.69 4.66 7.31
C THR A 214 21.82 3.67 8.47
N GLU A 215 20.75 2.89 8.73
CA GLU A 215 20.59 1.95 9.85
C GLU A 215 20.48 2.62 11.23
N LYS A 216 20.34 3.95 11.29
CA LYS A 216 20.08 4.67 12.54
C LYS A 216 18.58 4.89 12.74
N LEU A 217 18.11 4.49 13.93
CA LEU A 217 16.80 4.86 14.46
C LEU A 217 16.97 6.10 15.34
N LEU A 218 16.24 7.16 15.02
CA LEU A 218 16.33 8.45 15.68
C LEU A 218 15.06 8.73 16.49
N PRO A 219 15.18 9.43 17.64
CA PRO A 219 14.01 9.91 18.35
C PRO A 219 13.21 10.89 17.49
N LEU A 220 11.89 10.92 17.68
CA LEU A 220 10.99 11.83 16.99
C LEU A 220 11.31 13.29 17.35
N LYS A 221 11.34 14.15 16.33
CA LYS A 221 11.44 15.60 16.48
C LYS A 221 10.04 16.22 16.48
N LYS A 222 9.96 17.50 16.85
CA LYS A 222 8.69 18.25 16.90
C LYS A 222 7.82 18.11 15.63
N LYS A 223 8.44 18.18 14.45
CA LYS A 223 7.72 18.00 13.17
C LYS A 223 7.17 16.59 12.95
N ASP A 224 7.82 15.58 13.53
CA ASP A 224 7.39 14.19 13.39
C ASP A 224 6.21 13.93 14.35
N LEU A 225 6.20 14.58 15.53
CA LEU A 225 5.09 14.51 16.49
C LEU A 225 3.74 14.98 15.91
N GLU A 226 3.74 15.85 14.90
CA GLU A 226 2.53 16.24 14.17
C GLU A 226 1.76 15.02 13.62
N TYR A 227 2.47 13.97 13.17
CA TYR A 227 1.84 12.73 12.74
C TYR A 227 1.22 11.98 13.91
N LYS A 228 1.92 11.89 15.05
CA LYS A 228 1.44 11.12 16.21
C LYS A 228 0.28 11.79 16.93
N GLU A 229 0.25 13.12 16.93
CA GLU A 229 -0.78 13.94 17.56
C GLU A 229 -1.99 14.17 16.64
N GLY A 230 -1.93 13.70 15.38
CA GLY A 230 -3.01 13.89 14.42
C GLY A 230 -3.18 15.35 14.00
N THR A 231 -2.12 16.16 14.03
CA THR A 231 -2.15 17.58 13.63
C THR A 231 -1.49 17.82 12.27
N LYS A 232 -0.89 16.78 11.68
CA LYS A 232 -0.21 16.88 10.39
C LYS A 232 -1.19 17.17 9.25
N MET A 233 -1.06 18.32 8.59
CA MET A 233 -1.68 18.53 7.29
C MET A 233 -0.99 17.61 6.27
N PRO A 234 -1.71 16.77 5.50
CA PRO A 234 -1.05 15.82 4.61
C PRO A 234 -0.58 16.43 3.27
N THR A 235 -1.08 17.61 2.91
CA THR A 235 -0.85 18.26 1.61
C THR A 235 -0.39 19.72 1.77
N LEU A 236 -0.25 20.45 0.65
CA LEU A 236 0.15 21.86 0.55
C LEU A 236 1.59 22.17 1.03
N HIS A 237 2.35 21.15 1.36
CA HIS A 237 3.78 21.21 1.62
C HIS A 237 4.44 19.89 1.23
N ASN A 238 5.76 19.89 1.05
CA ASN A 238 6.46 18.68 0.65
C ASN A 238 6.63 17.69 1.81
N ILE A 239 6.20 16.46 1.61
CA ILE A 239 6.54 15.28 2.41
C ILE A 239 7.23 14.30 1.48
N SER A 240 8.48 13.95 1.80
CA SER A 240 9.35 13.20 0.90
C SER A 240 10.11 12.09 1.62
N ASN A 241 9.52 10.89 1.62
CA ASN A 241 10.12 9.64 2.11
C ASN A 241 10.47 9.71 3.61
N ASP A 242 9.51 10.17 4.39
CA ASP A 242 9.58 10.21 5.84
C ASP A 242 9.26 8.81 6.37
N MET A 243 10.29 8.03 6.73
CA MET A 243 10.16 6.65 7.17
C MET A 243 10.23 6.50 8.69
N TYR A 244 9.36 5.69 9.26
CA TYR A 244 9.28 5.42 10.70
C TYR A 244 8.97 3.98 11.03
N THR A 245 9.37 3.52 12.21
CA THR A 245 8.85 2.30 12.83
C THR A 245 7.40 2.53 13.28
N ALA A 246 6.56 1.49 13.16
CA ALA A 246 5.13 1.54 13.47
C ALA A 246 4.85 1.15 14.93
N GLY A 247 3.85 1.79 15.52
CA GLY A 247 3.38 1.55 16.88
C GLY A 247 1.85 1.46 16.99
N MET A 248 1.35 1.40 18.22
CA MET A 248 -0.10 1.45 18.47
C MET A 248 -0.61 2.90 18.43
N ASN A 249 -1.71 3.13 17.72
CA ASN A 249 -2.45 4.38 17.72
C ASN A 249 -3.64 4.32 18.69
N LYS A 250 -4.35 5.45 18.82
CA LYS A 250 -5.70 5.49 19.35
C LYS A 250 -6.65 6.10 18.33
N LEU A 251 -7.80 5.44 18.12
CA LEU A 251 -8.93 5.98 17.36
C LEU A 251 -10.11 6.08 18.34
N ASP A 252 -10.62 7.30 18.56
CA ASP A 252 -11.70 7.58 19.51
C ASP A 252 -11.50 6.96 20.91
N GLY A 253 -10.26 7.03 21.40
CA GLY A 253 -9.87 6.52 22.72
C GLY A 253 -9.61 5.01 22.79
N LYS A 254 -9.89 4.24 21.73
CA LYS A 254 -9.63 2.80 21.65
C LYS A 254 -8.30 2.51 20.95
N GLU A 255 -7.67 1.39 21.31
CA GLU A 255 -6.46 0.94 20.61
C GLU A 255 -6.75 0.71 19.12
N PHE A 256 -5.85 1.19 18.27
CA PHE A 256 -5.99 1.13 16.82
C PHE A 256 -4.62 0.97 16.20
N TYR A 257 -4.35 -0.13 15.50
CA TYR A 257 -3.08 -0.30 14.80
C TYR A 257 -3.23 0.17 13.34
N GLY A 258 -3.08 1.48 13.14
CA GLY A 258 -3.37 2.07 11.85
C GLY A 258 -3.23 3.59 11.83
N SER A 259 -3.30 4.15 10.62
CA SER A 259 -3.37 5.59 10.38
C SER A 259 -4.81 6.03 10.14
N TYR A 260 -5.13 7.29 10.39
CA TYR A 260 -6.41 7.86 9.99
C TYR A 260 -6.24 9.32 9.56
N VAL A 261 -7.17 9.81 8.76
CA VAL A 261 -7.24 11.22 8.35
C VAL A 261 -8.62 11.76 8.68
N VAL A 262 -8.66 12.97 9.23
CA VAL A 262 -9.88 13.68 9.61
C VAL A 262 -9.99 14.94 8.77
N ASP A 263 -11.17 15.24 8.25
CA ASP A 263 -11.50 16.57 7.73
C ASP A 263 -12.08 17.39 8.89
N THR A 264 -11.34 18.41 9.33
CA THR A 264 -11.74 19.19 10.51
C THR A 264 -12.97 20.08 10.28
N ASP A 265 -13.38 20.30 9.03
CA ASP A 265 -14.54 21.14 8.72
C ASP A 265 -15.87 20.41 8.98
N ASN A 266 -15.91 19.09 8.82
CA ASN A 266 -17.12 18.27 8.96
C ASN A 266 -16.98 17.10 9.94
N GLY A 267 -15.76 16.76 10.37
CA GLY A 267 -15.48 15.67 11.31
C GLY A 267 -15.39 14.28 10.70
N HIS A 268 -15.57 14.14 9.38
CA HIS A 268 -15.49 12.85 8.69
C HIS A 268 -14.08 12.27 8.79
N LYS A 269 -13.97 10.95 8.86
CA LYS A 269 -12.68 10.24 8.90
C LYS A 269 -12.52 9.22 7.79
N VAL A 270 -11.29 9.06 7.33
CA VAL A 270 -10.82 7.88 6.57
C VAL A 270 -9.83 7.14 7.45
N CYS A 271 -10.15 5.92 7.82
CA CYS A 271 -9.36 5.07 8.71
C CYS A 271 -8.70 3.94 7.92
N ASN A 272 -7.43 3.68 8.19
CA ASN A 272 -6.60 2.64 7.59
C ASN A 272 -5.99 1.80 8.71
N GLU A 273 -6.62 0.66 9.00
CA GLU A 273 -6.14 -0.32 9.95
C GLU A 273 -5.27 -1.37 9.26
N VAL A 274 -4.19 -1.79 9.89
CA VAL A 274 -3.26 -2.78 9.32
C VAL A 274 -2.99 -3.90 10.32
N SER A 275 -2.56 -5.03 9.81
CA SER A 275 -2.05 -6.13 10.62
C SER A 275 -0.68 -5.82 11.23
N LYS A 276 -0.28 -6.56 12.28
CA LYS A 276 0.98 -6.31 13.01
C LYS A 276 2.24 -6.62 12.21
N GLU A 277 2.08 -7.32 11.09
CA GLU A 277 3.13 -7.58 10.13
C GLU A 277 3.64 -6.29 9.45
N PHE A 278 2.82 -5.24 9.40
CA PHE A 278 3.23 -3.91 8.92
C PHE A 278 3.98 -3.15 10.02
N LYS A 279 5.31 -3.26 10.01
CA LYS A 279 6.21 -2.73 11.05
C LYS A 279 6.70 -1.31 10.80
N PHE A 280 6.39 -0.72 9.65
CA PHE A 280 6.87 0.61 9.26
C PHE A 280 5.80 1.43 8.56
N TRP A 281 5.98 2.75 8.58
CA TRP A 281 5.23 3.71 7.77
C TRP A 281 6.21 4.57 6.96
N ASN A 282 5.98 4.70 5.67
CA ASN A 282 6.63 5.69 4.82
C ASN A 282 5.61 6.75 4.40
N MET A 283 6.00 8.02 4.52
CA MET A 283 5.14 9.15 4.18
C MET A 283 5.66 9.88 2.95
N TRP A 284 4.79 10.09 1.98
CA TRP A 284 5.10 10.79 0.74
C TRP A 284 3.86 11.48 0.16
N ASN A 285 4.00 12.63 -0.50
CA ASN A 285 2.85 13.33 -1.07
C ASN A 285 3.10 14.05 -2.41
N ASP A 286 4.12 13.62 -3.17
CA ASP A 286 4.42 14.18 -4.49
C ASP A 286 4.53 15.71 -4.49
N LYS A 287 5.31 16.25 -3.54
CA LYS A 287 5.51 17.69 -3.30
C LYS A 287 4.29 18.42 -2.71
N GLY A 288 3.18 17.71 -2.49
CA GLY A 288 2.02 18.18 -1.73
C GLY A 288 0.99 18.98 -2.53
N ASN A 289 1.14 19.12 -3.84
CA ASN A 289 0.26 19.98 -4.67
C ASN A 289 -0.51 19.21 -5.75
N LYS A 290 -0.79 17.92 -5.50
CA LYS A 290 -1.39 17.00 -6.47
C LYS A 290 -2.75 16.45 -6.05
N GLY A 291 -3.27 16.90 -4.91
CA GLY A 291 -4.54 16.44 -4.36
C GLY A 291 -4.55 14.98 -3.93
N TYR A 292 -3.42 14.49 -3.40
CA TYR A 292 -3.30 13.18 -2.76
C TYR A 292 -2.04 13.11 -1.90
N PHE A 293 -1.96 12.08 -1.06
CA PHE A 293 -0.80 11.77 -0.22
C PHE A 293 -0.80 10.28 0.14
N CYS A 294 0.33 9.79 0.64
CA CYS A 294 0.58 8.36 0.82
C CYS A 294 1.08 8.02 2.22
N PRO A 295 0.21 7.55 3.14
CA PRO A 295 0.58 6.76 4.30
C PRO A 295 0.82 5.31 3.89
N GLU A 296 2.07 4.96 3.63
CA GLU A 296 2.45 3.65 3.10
C GLU A 296 2.86 2.69 4.26
N PRO A 297 2.02 1.73 4.66
CA PRO A 297 2.45 0.71 5.62
C PRO A 297 3.40 -0.28 4.92
N MET A 298 4.52 -0.62 5.55
CA MET A 298 5.51 -1.56 5.02
C MET A 298 5.82 -2.66 6.04
N THR A 299 5.99 -3.90 5.58
CA THR A 299 6.34 -5.03 6.46
C THR A 299 7.80 -5.03 6.88
N ALA A 300 8.67 -4.43 6.05
CA ALA A 300 10.10 -4.37 6.27
C ALA A 300 10.66 -3.00 5.89
N MET A 301 11.83 -2.69 6.43
CA MET A 301 12.56 -1.46 6.17
C MET A 301 12.95 -1.38 4.69
N ILE A 302 13.09 -0.15 4.16
CA ILE A 302 13.67 0.09 2.82
C ILE A 302 15.00 -0.68 2.74
N ASN A 303 15.27 -1.35 1.62
CA ASN A 303 16.51 -2.09 1.41
C ASN A 303 16.78 -3.22 2.43
N SER A 304 15.77 -3.68 3.18
CA SER A 304 15.86 -4.68 4.27
C SER A 304 16.76 -5.90 4.01
N PRO A 305 16.77 -6.55 2.82
CA PRO A 305 17.63 -7.70 2.57
C PRO A 305 19.14 -7.38 2.59
N ASN A 306 19.52 -6.11 2.51
CA ASN A 306 20.92 -5.67 2.44
C ASN A 306 21.43 -5.01 3.74
N LEU A 307 20.56 -4.78 4.72
CA LEU A 307 20.93 -4.08 5.96
C LEU A 307 21.72 -5.01 6.88
N SER A 308 22.61 -4.44 7.70
CA SER A 308 23.27 -5.19 8.77
C SER A 308 22.43 -5.30 10.04
N LEU A 309 21.32 -4.57 10.11
CA LEU A 309 20.35 -4.62 11.20
C LEU A 309 19.79 -6.03 11.44
N PRO A 310 19.52 -6.40 12.70
CA PRO A 310 18.79 -7.62 13.02
C PRO A 310 17.43 -7.70 12.31
N LYS A 311 16.96 -8.92 12.02
CA LYS A 311 15.72 -9.18 11.27
C LYS A 311 14.48 -8.63 11.98
N GLU A 312 14.47 -8.69 13.30
CA GLU A 312 13.41 -8.13 14.14
C GLU A 312 13.34 -6.60 14.10
N VAL A 313 14.49 -5.93 13.88
CA VAL A 313 14.57 -4.47 13.76
C VAL A 313 14.27 -4.02 12.34
N SER A 314 14.80 -4.69 11.33
CA SER A 314 14.58 -4.36 9.92
C SER A 314 13.23 -4.86 9.38
N GLY A 315 12.57 -5.77 10.10
CA GLY A 315 11.38 -6.49 9.63
C GLY A 315 11.65 -7.52 8.54
N TYR A 316 12.92 -7.76 8.18
CA TYR A 316 13.28 -8.71 7.12
C TYR A 316 12.94 -10.15 7.50
N GLU A 317 12.24 -10.84 6.62
CA GLU A 317 11.89 -12.25 6.76
C GLU A 317 12.02 -12.95 5.40
N GLU A 318 12.21 -14.26 5.43
CA GLU A 318 12.22 -15.12 4.26
C GLU A 318 11.28 -16.29 4.50
N ILE A 319 10.52 -16.69 3.49
CA ILE A 319 9.67 -17.88 3.54
C ILE A 319 10.22 -18.96 2.63
N THR A 320 10.14 -20.22 3.07
CA THR A 320 10.60 -21.40 2.34
C THR A 320 9.47 -22.02 1.53
N LYS A 321 9.78 -22.97 0.64
CA LYS A 321 8.81 -23.65 -0.22
C LYS A 321 7.58 -24.14 0.56
N GLY A 322 6.41 -23.86 0.00
CA GLY A 322 5.11 -24.27 0.56
C GLY A 322 4.64 -23.41 1.74
N HIS A 323 5.43 -22.46 2.23
CA HIS A 323 5.00 -21.52 3.26
C HIS A 323 4.38 -20.27 2.66
N THR A 324 3.45 -19.68 3.41
CA THR A 324 2.72 -18.48 3.03
C THR A 324 2.89 -17.42 4.11
N PHE A 325 3.35 -16.23 3.72
CA PHE A 325 3.27 -15.03 4.53
C PHE A 325 1.90 -14.37 4.32
N LYS A 326 1.29 -13.87 5.40
CA LYS A 326 -0.01 -13.19 5.37
C LYS A 326 0.07 -11.84 6.08
N CYS A 327 -0.45 -10.80 5.46
CA CYS A 327 -0.76 -9.52 6.11
C CYS A 327 -2.11 -9.00 5.62
N TRP A 328 -2.67 -7.99 6.30
CA TRP A 328 -3.94 -7.41 5.89
C TRP A 328 -4.04 -5.92 6.18
N GLN A 329 -4.92 -5.25 5.45
CA GLN A 329 -5.22 -3.83 5.59
C GLN A 329 -6.72 -3.59 5.41
N ARG A 330 -7.32 -2.74 6.23
CA ARG A 330 -8.75 -2.41 6.21
C ARG A 330 -8.97 -0.91 6.15
N PHE A 331 -9.81 -0.48 5.22
CA PHE A 331 -10.23 0.90 5.07
C PHE A 331 -11.71 1.06 5.41
N PHE A 332 -12.04 2.04 6.24
CA PHE A 332 -13.41 2.40 6.58
C PHE A 332 -13.51 3.91 6.85
N THR A 333 -14.74 4.40 6.97
CA THR A 333 -15.07 5.82 7.13
C THR A 333 -16.05 6.01 8.27
N GLU A 334 -15.85 7.08 9.04
CA GLU A 334 -16.66 7.47 10.19
C GLU A 334 -17.21 8.88 10.03
#